data_AF-A0A8J3V2D3-F1
#
_entry.id   AF-A0A8J3V2D3-F1
#
_cell.length_a   1.000
_cell.length_b   1.000
_cell.length_c   1.000
_cell.angle_alpha   90.00
_cell.angle_beta   90.00
_cell.angle_gamma   90.00
#
_symmetry.space_group_name_H-M   'P 1'
#
loop_
_entity.id
_entity.type
_entity.pdbx_description
1 polymer ?
#
loop_
_entity_poly.entity_id
_entity_poly.type
_entity_poly.pdbx_seq_one_letter_code
_entity_poly.pdbx_strand_id
1 'polypeptide(L)'
;MHWLPEPRLREVYRELATVLRPGAVFLNGDHLSVDDTSPALGRLERAVHERQEARRFESGRPEDWRQWWEAIAADPALAEAEMLRAERSEAAAHNGSESGELSTHTAALRDAGFGEIGTLWQRGHDRLLCAIRL
;
A
#
# COMPACT_ATOMS: atom_id res chain seq x y z
N MET A 1 2.38 1.31 -0.99
CA MET A 1 2.86 2.31 -1.98
C MET A 1 1.86 3.45 -2.21
N HIS A 2 0.58 3.26 -1.86
CA HIS A 2 -0.47 4.29 -1.99
C HIS A 2 -0.13 5.63 -1.35
N TRP A 3 0.75 5.68 -0.34
CA TRP A 3 1.21 6.92 0.29
C TRP A 3 2.02 7.86 -0.63
N LEU A 4 2.43 7.41 -1.82
CA LEU A 4 3.17 8.25 -2.78
C LEU A 4 2.22 9.11 -3.63
N PRO A 5 2.59 10.38 -3.89
CA PRO A 5 2.00 11.17 -4.97
C PRO A 5 2.11 10.46 -6.30
N GLU A 6 1.08 10.53 -7.13
CA GLU A 6 1.05 9.85 -8.43
C GLU A 6 2.29 10.15 -9.31
N PRO A 7 2.78 11.41 -9.42
CA PRO A 7 4.01 11.68 -10.17
C PRO A 7 5.21 10.88 -9.66
N ARG A 8 5.37 10.80 -8.32
CA ARG A 8 6.46 10.06 -7.70
C ARG A 8 6.28 8.55 -7.85
N LEU A 9 5.05 8.06 -7.77
CA LEU A 9 4.72 6.66 -8.03
C LEU A 9 5.14 6.24 -9.45
N ARG A 10 4.82 7.07 -10.44
CA ARG A 10 5.20 6.84 -11.85
C ARG A 10 6.71 6.83 -12.06
N GLU A 11 7.45 7.70 -11.37
CA GLU A 11 8.92 7.68 -11.37
C GLU A 11 9.45 6.35 -10.82
N VAL A 12 8.96 5.94 -9.66
CA VAL A 12 9.38 4.67 -9.02
C VAL A 12 9.14 3.48 -9.94
N TYR A 13 7.98 3.40 -10.61
CA TYR A 13 7.71 2.29 -11.53
C TYR A 13 8.57 2.32 -12.80
N ARG A 14 8.89 3.50 -13.34
CA ARG A 14 9.85 3.62 -14.44
C ARG A 14 11.25 3.16 -14.03
N GLU A 15 11.72 3.60 -12.86
CA GLU A 15 13.02 3.17 -12.33
C GLU A 15 13.04 1.65 -12.10
N LEU A 16 11.97 1.10 -11.53
CA LEU A 16 11.82 -0.34 -11.30
C LEU A 16 11.94 -1.13 -12.60
N ALA A 17 11.36 -0.65 -13.70
CA ALA A 17 11.44 -1.30 -15.00
C ALA A 17 12.87 -1.35 -15.59
N THR A 18 13.79 -0.48 -15.12
CA THR A 18 15.19 -0.47 -15.56
C THR A 18 16.07 -1.46 -14.79
N VAL A 19 15.69 -1.80 -13.55
CA VAL A 19 16.47 -2.71 -12.68
C VAL A 19 15.95 -4.15 -12.71
N LEU A 20 14.71 -4.36 -13.16
CA LEU A 20 14.13 -5.69 -13.31
C LEU A 20 14.48 -6.32 -14.66
N ARG A 21 14.96 -7.56 -14.62
CA ARG A 21 15.17 -8.37 -15.82
C ARG A 21 13.83 -8.76 -16.49
N PRO A 22 13.81 -9.04 -17.80
CA PRO A 22 12.67 -9.69 -18.45
C PRO A 22 12.24 -10.98 -17.73
N GLY A 23 10.94 -11.21 -17.62
CA GLY A 23 10.30 -12.27 -16.84
C GLY A 23 10.24 -12.03 -15.33
N ALA A 24 10.76 -10.92 -14.80
CA ALA A 24 10.67 -10.63 -13.38
C ALA A 24 9.24 -10.28 -12.94
N VAL A 25 8.93 -10.64 -11.69
CA VAL A 25 7.65 -10.37 -11.04
C VAL A 25 7.83 -9.29 -9.99
N PHE A 26 7.01 -8.24 -10.08
CA PHE A 26 6.84 -7.23 -9.05
C PHE A 26 5.51 -7.45 -8.32
N LEU A 27 5.52 -7.37 -6.98
CA LEU A 27 4.35 -7.52 -6.13
C LEU A 27 4.19 -6.29 -5.23
N ASN A 28 3.05 -5.61 -5.30
CA ASN A 28 2.65 -4.54 -4.40
C ASN A 28 1.50 -5.03 -3.50
N GLY A 29 1.80 -5.28 -2.22
CA GLY A 29 0.80 -5.53 -1.20
C GLY A 29 0.35 -4.20 -0.60
N ASP A 30 -0.90 -3.81 -0.87
CA ASP A 30 -1.35 -2.45 -0.61
C ASP A 30 -2.85 -2.35 -0.39
N HIS A 31 -3.27 -1.23 0.21
CA HIS A 31 -4.67 -0.84 0.27
C HIS A 31 -4.99 -0.03 -1.00
N LEU A 32 -5.72 -0.64 -1.92
CA LEU A 32 -6.10 0.01 -3.18
C LEU A 32 -7.62 0.19 -3.22
N SER A 33 -8.09 1.27 -3.80
CA SER A 33 -9.50 1.54 -4.02
C SER A 33 -9.87 1.24 -5.47
N VAL A 34 -11.14 0.99 -5.71
CA VAL A 34 -11.74 0.90 -7.05
C VAL A 34 -12.93 1.85 -7.15
N ASP A 35 -12.97 2.88 -6.30
CA ASP A 35 -14.11 3.79 -6.22
C ASP A 35 -14.28 4.59 -7.52
N ASP A 36 -13.18 4.86 -8.21
CA ASP A 36 -13.14 5.61 -9.46
C ASP A 36 -13.73 4.85 -10.67
N THR A 37 -13.63 3.52 -10.65
CA THR A 37 -13.96 2.63 -11.77
C THR A 37 -15.15 1.72 -11.47
N SER A 38 -15.39 1.43 -10.19
CA SER A 38 -16.41 0.50 -9.71
C SER A 38 -16.91 0.89 -8.31
N PRO A 39 -17.55 2.07 -8.16
CA PRO A 39 -17.91 2.63 -6.85
C PRO A 39 -18.83 1.75 -5.99
N ALA A 40 -19.69 0.93 -6.61
CA ALA A 40 -20.51 -0.02 -5.86
C ALA A 40 -19.68 -1.16 -5.26
N LEU A 41 -18.67 -1.65 -5.99
CA LEU A 41 -17.75 -2.67 -5.49
C LEU A 41 -16.83 -2.10 -4.42
N GLY A 42 -16.29 -0.89 -4.61
CA GLY A 42 -15.44 -0.23 -3.60
C GLY A 42 -16.14 -0.08 -2.25
N ARG A 43 -17.44 0.29 -2.25
CA ARG A 43 -18.26 0.30 -1.02
C ARG A 43 -18.40 -1.09 -0.39
N LEU A 44 -18.64 -2.13 -1.19
CA LEU A 44 -18.77 -3.50 -0.69
C LEU A 44 -17.44 -4.01 -0.11
N GLU A 45 -16.31 -3.70 -0.75
CA GLU A 45 -14.98 -4.08 -0.29
C GLU A 45 -14.64 -3.46 1.07
N ARG A 46 -14.93 -2.17 1.26
CA ARG A 46 -14.83 -1.51 2.58
C ARG A 46 -15.73 -2.17 3.62
N ALA A 47 -17.00 -2.39 3.30
CA ALA A 47 -17.94 -3.02 4.22
C ALA A 47 -17.51 -4.45 4.63
N VAL A 48 -16.92 -5.22 3.70
CA VAL A 48 -16.34 -6.53 4.00
C VAL A 48 -15.17 -6.41 4.98
N HIS A 49 -14.24 -5.49 4.74
CA HIS A 49 -13.10 -5.26 5.61
C HIS A 49 -13.55 -4.81 7.01
N GLU A 50 -14.40 -3.78 7.10
CA GLU A 50 -14.94 -3.26 8.38
C GLU A 50 -15.65 -4.36 9.18
N ARG A 51 -16.48 -5.18 8.54
CA ARG A 51 -17.21 -6.25 9.22
C ARG A 51 -16.31 -7.38 9.67
N GLN A 52 -15.24 -7.66 8.93
CA GLN A 52 -14.22 -8.62 9.35
C GLN A 52 -13.45 -8.12 10.58
N GLU A 53 -13.03 -6.85 10.55
CA GLU A 53 -12.33 -6.23 11.67
C GLU A 53 -13.20 -6.21 12.93
N ALA A 54 -14.47 -5.84 12.81
CA ALA A 54 -15.42 -5.87 13.92
C ALA A 54 -15.59 -7.27 14.54
N ARG A 55 -15.59 -8.33 13.70
CA ARG A 55 -15.64 -9.72 14.19
C ARG A 55 -14.34 -10.15 14.86
N ARG A 56 -13.20 -9.75 14.31
CA ARG A 56 -11.88 -10.14 14.82
C ARG A 56 -11.57 -9.51 16.16
N PHE A 57 -12.04 -8.29 16.37
CA PHE A 57 -11.81 -7.49 17.57
C PHE A 57 -13.10 -7.25 18.35
N GLU A 58 -14.00 -8.24 18.37
CA GLU A 58 -15.29 -8.15 19.07
C GLU A 58 -15.12 -7.83 20.57
N SER A 59 -14.08 -8.38 21.20
CA SER A 59 -13.71 -8.09 22.59
C SER A 59 -12.91 -6.80 22.79
N GLY A 60 -12.80 -5.96 21.75
CA GLY A 60 -11.95 -4.77 21.71
C GLY A 60 -10.60 -5.03 21.04
N ARG A 61 -10.04 -3.98 20.42
CA ARG A 61 -8.65 -4.01 19.92
C ARG A 61 -7.69 -3.88 21.10
N PRO A 62 -6.62 -4.69 21.17
CA PRO A 62 -5.61 -4.54 22.22
C PRO A 62 -4.87 -3.20 22.10
N GLU A 63 -4.66 -2.72 20.87
CA GLU A 63 -4.04 -1.44 20.58
C GLU A 63 -4.52 -0.89 19.22
N ASP A 64 -4.55 0.42 19.07
CA ASP A 64 -4.65 1.12 17.79
C ASP A 64 -3.26 1.46 17.22
N TRP A 65 -3.21 1.98 15.99
CA TRP A 65 -1.95 2.30 15.30
C TRP A 65 -1.06 3.29 16.07
N ARG A 66 -1.66 4.27 16.76
CA ARG A 66 -0.91 5.26 17.55
C ARG A 66 -0.36 4.60 18.81
N GLN A 67 -1.18 3.84 19.52
CA GLN A 67 -0.78 3.10 20.71
C GLN A 67 0.34 2.11 20.41
N TRP A 68 0.29 1.45 19.26
CA TRP A 68 1.36 0.56 18.80
C TRP A 68 2.68 1.31 18.62
N TRP A 69 2.69 2.47 17.95
CA TRP A 69 3.90 3.28 17.82
C TRP A 69 4.41 3.82 19.16
N GLU A 70 3.51 4.18 20.07
CA GLU A 70 3.89 4.58 21.45
C GLU A 70 4.56 3.42 22.20
N ALA A 71 4.06 2.19 22.02
CA ALA A 71 4.68 1.00 22.61
C ALA A 71 6.06 0.71 22.00
N ILE A 72 6.21 0.85 20.68
CA ILE A 72 7.51 0.70 19.97
C ILE A 72 8.52 1.72 20.50
N ALA A 73 8.13 2.99 20.62
CA ALA A 73 9.02 4.05 21.10
C ALA A 73 9.40 3.88 22.59
N ALA A 74 8.57 3.21 23.38
CA ALA A 74 8.83 2.94 24.79
C ALA A 74 9.69 1.70 25.04
N ASP A 75 9.88 0.82 24.05
CA ASP A 75 10.66 -0.41 24.19
C ASP A 75 12.17 -0.13 24.06
N PRO A 76 12.97 -0.33 25.13
CA PRO A 76 14.42 -0.11 25.09
C PRO A 76 15.14 -0.97 24.05
N ALA A 77 14.61 -2.15 23.71
CA ALA A 77 15.18 -3.02 22.69
C ALA A 77 15.06 -2.44 21.27
N LEU A 78 14.16 -1.47 21.07
CA LEU A 78 13.90 -0.83 19.78
C LEU A 78 14.41 0.62 19.71
N ALA A 79 15.09 1.11 20.75
CA ALA A 79 15.53 2.50 20.84
C ALA A 79 16.38 2.95 19.64
N GLU A 80 17.29 2.11 19.16
CA GLU A 80 18.13 2.42 17.98
C GLU A 80 17.27 2.52 16.71
N ALA A 81 16.30 1.62 16.52
CA ALA A 81 15.40 1.65 15.38
C ALA A 81 14.49 2.89 15.39
N GLU A 82 14.03 3.31 16.57
CA GLU A 82 13.22 4.52 16.71
C GLU A 82 14.03 5.79 16.43
N MET A 83 15.30 5.85 16.87
CA MET A 83 16.20 6.95 16.51
C MET A 83 16.38 7.06 14.99
N LEU A 84 16.68 5.95 14.31
CA LEU A 84 16.84 5.92 12.85
C LEU A 84 15.56 6.31 12.12
N ARG A 85 14.39 5.95 12.68
CA ARG A 85 13.09 6.35 12.14
C ARG A 85 12.87 7.85 12.29
N ALA A 86 13.11 8.41 13.46
CA ALA A 86 12.92 9.84 13.73
C ALA A 86 13.75 10.71 12.76
N GLU A 87 15.01 10.32 12.50
CA GLU A 87 15.88 10.99 11.52
C GLU A 87 15.32 10.95 10.08
N ARG A 88 14.57 9.89 9.73
CA ARG A 88 14.03 9.68 8.37
C ARG A 88 12.59 10.21 8.20
N SER A 89 11.85 10.36 9.30
CA SER A 89 10.42 10.67 9.27
C SER A 89 10.09 12.09 8.81
N GLU A 90 11.00 13.05 8.94
CA GLU A 90 10.83 14.40 8.35
C GLU A 90 10.69 14.36 6.81
N ALA A 91 11.19 13.31 6.14
CA ALA A 91 11.04 13.13 4.69
C ALA A 91 9.74 12.40 4.27
N ALA A 92 8.93 11.91 5.22
CA ALA A 92 7.79 11.02 4.97
C ALA A 92 6.43 11.61 5.39
N ALA A 93 6.34 12.95 5.52
CA ALA A 93 5.10 13.63 5.84
C ALA A 93 4.00 13.28 4.81
N HIS A 94 2.85 12.83 5.33
CA HIS A 94 1.68 12.48 4.52
C HIS A 94 1.01 13.77 4.04
N ASN A 95 1.29 14.14 2.79
CA ASN A 95 0.85 15.42 2.23
C ASN A 95 -0.52 15.34 1.53
N GLY A 96 -1.36 14.34 1.86
CA GLY A 96 -2.71 14.20 1.31
C GLY A 96 -2.78 13.97 -0.20
N SER A 97 -1.70 13.47 -0.81
CA SER A 97 -1.59 13.18 -2.26
C SER A 97 -1.49 11.67 -2.52
N GLU A 98 -2.17 10.87 -1.71
CA GLU A 98 -2.07 9.42 -1.76
C GLU A 98 -2.66 8.88 -3.07
N SER A 99 -1.89 8.06 -3.79
CA SER A 99 -2.34 7.30 -4.95
C SER A 99 -3.11 6.06 -4.49
N GLY A 100 -4.30 6.27 -3.93
CA GLY A 100 -5.12 5.19 -3.38
C GLY A 100 -5.78 4.29 -4.42
N GLU A 101 -5.93 4.73 -5.67
CA GLU A 101 -6.73 4.01 -6.67
C GLU A 101 -5.93 2.91 -7.40
N LEU A 102 -6.53 1.73 -7.55
CA LEU A 102 -5.97 0.59 -8.28
C LEU A 102 -5.71 0.93 -9.76
N SER A 103 -6.58 1.76 -10.34
CA SER A 103 -6.46 2.23 -11.72
C SER A 103 -5.18 3.04 -11.92
N THR A 104 -4.83 3.93 -10.98
CA THR A 104 -3.61 4.76 -11.00
C THR A 104 -2.37 3.87 -11.01
N HIS A 105 -2.31 2.88 -10.14
CA HIS A 105 -1.20 1.92 -10.10
C HIS A 105 -1.09 1.11 -11.39
N THR A 106 -2.21 0.59 -11.89
CA THR A 106 -2.25 -0.23 -13.11
C THR A 106 -1.82 0.57 -14.34
N ALA A 107 -2.27 1.81 -14.46
CA ALA A 107 -1.87 2.71 -15.54
C ALA A 107 -0.38 3.03 -15.46
N ALA A 108 0.12 3.41 -14.29
CA ALA A 108 1.53 3.76 -14.09
C ALA A 108 2.48 2.58 -14.37
N LEU A 109 2.12 1.36 -13.99
CA LEU A 109 2.88 0.15 -14.32
C LEU A 109 2.87 -0.14 -15.82
N ARG A 110 1.72 0.02 -16.50
CA ARG A 110 1.62 -0.17 -17.95
C ARG A 110 2.50 0.84 -18.69
N ASP A 111 2.46 2.11 -18.28
CA ASP A 111 3.28 3.18 -18.84
C ASP A 111 4.78 2.95 -18.60
N ALA A 112 5.15 2.24 -17.53
CA ALA A 112 6.52 1.83 -17.24
C ALA A 112 7.00 0.60 -18.06
N GLY A 113 6.13 -0.02 -18.86
CA GLY A 113 6.50 -1.16 -19.73
C GLY A 113 6.33 -2.55 -19.09
N PHE A 114 5.52 -2.66 -18.04
CA PHE A 114 5.06 -3.98 -17.57
C PHE A 114 3.97 -4.51 -18.51
N GLY A 115 4.10 -5.76 -18.93
CA GLY A 115 3.25 -6.34 -19.98
C GLY A 115 1.98 -7.01 -19.46
N GLU A 116 2.05 -7.62 -18.28
CA GLU A 116 0.90 -8.22 -17.60
C GLU A 116 0.77 -7.64 -16.21
N ILE A 117 -0.44 -7.20 -15.86
CA ILE A 117 -0.74 -6.56 -14.57
C ILE A 117 -2.08 -7.11 -14.08
N GLY A 118 -2.13 -7.59 -12.84
CA GLY A 118 -3.33 -8.18 -12.28
C GLY A 118 -3.27 -8.39 -10.77
N THR A 119 -4.42 -8.59 -10.14
CA THR A 119 -4.50 -8.86 -8.71
C THR A 119 -4.40 -10.37 -8.46
N LEU A 120 -3.37 -10.82 -7.75
CA LEU A 120 -3.18 -12.25 -7.41
C LEU A 120 -3.96 -12.66 -6.16
N TRP A 121 -4.15 -11.73 -5.24
CA TRP A 121 -4.89 -11.95 -4.01
C TRP A 121 -5.62 -10.69 -3.60
N GLN A 122 -6.81 -10.83 -3.02
CA GLN A 122 -7.55 -9.72 -2.43
C GLN A 122 -8.38 -10.16 -1.23
N ARG A 123 -8.58 -9.22 -0.31
CA ARG A 123 -9.55 -9.29 0.77
C ARG A 123 -10.14 -7.89 0.98
N GLY A 124 -11.35 -7.67 0.46
CA GLY A 124 -11.89 -6.32 0.38
C GLY A 124 -10.98 -5.44 -0.49
N HIS A 125 -10.60 -4.27 0.03
CA HIS A 125 -9.69 -3.33 -0.63
C HIS A 125 -8.20 -3.65 -0.42
N ASP A 126 -7.86 -4.62 0.44
CA ASP A 126 -6.49 -5.08 0.59
C ASP A 126 -6.14 -6.00 -0.58
N ARG A 127 -5.10 -5.67 -1.34
CA ARG A 127 -4.74 -6.37 -2.58
C ARG A 127 -3.26 -6.66 -2.68
N LEU A 128 -2.95 -7.77 -3.36
CA LEU A 128 -1.63 -8.08 -3.89
C LEU A 128 -1.65 -7.85 -5.41
N LEU A 129 -1.26 -6.65 -5.84
CA LEU A 129 -1.11 -6.31 -7.25
C LEU A 129 0.20 -6.89 -7.77
N CYS A 130 0.13 -7.63 -8.87
CA CYS A 130 1.26 -8.23 -9.56
C CYS A 130 1.48 -7.55 -10.91
N ALA A 131 2.74 -7.34 -11.26
CA ALA A 131 3.15 -6.90 -12.58
C ALA A 131 4.33 -7.73 -13.08
N ILE A 132 4.26 -8.19 -14.33
CA ILE A 132 5.30 -8.97 -15.00
C ILE A 132 6.04 -8.08 -16.00
N ARG A 133 7.36 -8.00 -15.85
CA ARG A 133 8.23 -7.32 -16.81
C ARG A 133 8.43 -8.25 -18.00
N LEU A 134 7.87 -7.94 -19.17
CA LEU A 134 8.06 -8.73 -20.39
C LEU A 134 9.33 -8.35 -21.15
#